data_AF-A0A6P0YJ60-F1
#
_entry.id   AF-A0A6P0YJ60-F1
#
_cell.length_a   1.000
_cell.length_b   1.000
_cell.length_c   1.000
_cell.angle_alpha   90.00
_cell.angle_beta   90.00
_cell.angle_gamma   90.00
#
_symmetry.space_group_name_H-M   'P 1'
#
loop_
_entity.id
_entity.type
_entity.pdbx_description
1 polymer ?
#
loop_
_entity_poly.entity_id
_entity_poly.type
_entity_poly.pdbx_seq_one_letter_code
_entity_poly.pdbx_strand_id
1 'polypeptide(L)'
;MVLCPVCGTEYIDTFPEFCSVCSWDLTSDTTFFATAEIYQRKEEAKLNWARQMWQIVQDQKNKNSENNTISLPFGQVDQVNHNQNFNGDLKRQLDKLQAQLNQAAMERFQLQ
;
A
#
# COMPACT_ATOMS: atom_id res chain seq x y z
N MET A 1 -24.51 15.55 3.45
CA MET A 1 -23.31 15.84 2.66
C MET A 1 -22.15 15.06 3.24
N VAL A 2 -21.62 14.10 2.49
CA VAL A 2 -20.44 13.33 2.89
C VAL A 2 -19.33 13.58 1.87
N LEU A 3 -18.11 13.79 2.36
CA LEU A 3 -16.94 14.02 1.52
C LEU A 3 -16.08 12.77 1.50
N CYS A 4 -15.61 12.38 0.32
CA CYS A 4 -14.58 11.35 0.24
C CYS A 4 -13.31 11.85 0.94
N PRO A 5 -12.77 11.12 1.93
CA PRO A 5 -11.66 11.60 2.74
C PRO A 5 -10.33 11.62 1.97
N VAL A 6 -10.25 10.99 0.80
CA VAL A 6 -9.07 10.92 -0.06
C VAL A 6 -9.06 12.03 -1.11
N CYS A 7 -10.14 12.18 -1.87
CA CYS A 7 -10.20 13.09 -3.02
C CYS A 7 -11.12 14.30 -2.84
N GLY A 8 -11.89 14.36 -1.74
CA GLY A 8 -12.78 15.48 -1.44
C GLY A 8 -14.09 15.50 -2.23
N THR A 9 -14.40 14.47 -3.03
CA THR A 9 -15.68 14.40 -3.76
C THR A 9 -16.86 14.43 -2.82
N GLU A 10 -17.83 15.30 -3.12
CA GLU A 10 -19.05 15.49 -2.35
C GLU A 10 -20.18 14.56 -2.82
N TYR A 11 -20.89 13.98 -1.86
CA TYR A 11 -22.10 13.19 -2.06
C TYR A 11 -23.27 13.82 -1.29
N ILE A 12 -24.33 14.16 -2.02
CA ILE A 12 -25.49 14.91 -1.52
C ILE A 12 -26.63 13.95 -1.12
N ASP A 13 -26.96 12.96 -1.97
CA ASP A 13 -28.18 12.15 -1.80
C ASP A 13 -27.96 10.63 -1.67
N THR A 14 -26.91 10.08 -2.30
CA THR A 14 -26.55 8.66 -2.22
C THR A 14 -25.17 8.51 -1.62
N PHE A 15 -25.04 7.68 -0.60
CA PHE A 15 -23.74 7.29 -0.05
C PHE A 15 -23.28 6.00 -0.73
N PRO A 16 -22.43 6.08 -1.78
CA PRO A 16 -21.96 4.87 -2.44
C PRO A 16 -20.98 4.14 -1.53
N GLU A 17 -20.91 2.82 -1.70
CA GLU A 17 -19.91 2.00 -0.99
C GLU A 17 -18.49 2.41 -1.36
N PHE A 18 -18.27 2.85 -2.60
CA PHE A 18 -16.99 3.30 -3.09
C PHE A 18 -17.09 4.71 -3.68
N CYS A 19 -16.05 5.50 -3.49
CA CYS A 19 -15.95 6.81 -4.13
C CYS A 19 -15.85 6.64 -5.65
N SER A 20 -16.75 7.26 -6.41
CA SER A 20 -16.75 7.19 -7.88
C SER A 20 -15.53 7.82 -8.55
N VAL A 21 -14.78 8.66 -7.82
CA VAL A 21 -13.62 9.40 -8.35
C VAL A 21 -12.31 8.68 -8.08
N CYS A 22 -12.08 8.25 -6.84
CA CYS A 22 -10.82 7.61 -6.42
C CYS A 22 -10.96 6.14 -6.02
N SER A 23 -12.17 5.57 -6.10
CA SER A 23 -12.50 4.19 -5.72
C SER A 23 -12.22 3.84 -4.26
N TRP A 24 -12.01 4.83 -3.40
CA TRP A 24 -11.85 4.63 -1.96
C TRP A 24 -13.12 4.02 -1.36
N ASP A 25 -12.97 3.00 -0.53
CA ASP A 25 -14.07 2.39 0.23
C ASP A 25 -14.58 3.39 1.28
N LEU A 26 -15.83 3.80 1.13
CA LEU A 26 -16.50 4.75 2.03
C LEU A 26 -17.26 4.02 3.14
N THR A 27 -17.45 2.70 3.06
CA THR A 27 -18.20 1.92 4.06
C THR A 27 -17.42 1.75 5.37
N SER A 28 -16.08 1.84 5.31
CA SER A 28 -15.17 1.57 6.43
C SER A 28 -15.32 2.52 7.63
N ASP A 29 -15.90 3.71 7.42
CA ASP A 29 -16.11 4.70 8.49
C ASP A 29 -17.21 4.29 9.49
N THR A 30 -18.01 3.28 9.18
CA THR A 30 -19.22 2.99 9.97
C THR A 30 -19.05 1.99 11.11
N THR A 31 -17.95 1.21 11.19
CA THR A 31 -17.98 0.04 12.10
C THR A 31 -16.88 -0.11 13.14
N PHE A 32 -15.67 0.44 13.02
CA PHE A 32 -14.66 0.17 14.07
C PHE A 32 -13.66 1.32 14.28
N PHE A 33 -14.12 2.41 14.89
CA PHE A 33 -13.25 3.16 15.81
C PHE A 33 -13.02 2.28 17.03
N ALA A 34 -12.09 1.32 16.92
CA ALA A 34 -11.47 0.75 18.10
C ALA A 34 -10.94 1.94 18.91
N THR A 35 -11.50 2.18 20.08
CA THR A 35 -11.28 3.35 20.95
C THR A 35 -9.83 3.52 21.44
N ALA A 36 -8.94 2.60 21.04
CA ALA A 36 -7.52 2.67 21.33
C ALA A 36 -6.79 3.55 20.30
N GLU A 37 -6.12 4.59 20.81
CA GLU A 37 -5.35 5.61 20.09
C GLU A 37 -4.40 5.03 19.01
N ILE A 38 -3.83 3.84 19.24
CA ILE A 38 -2.93 3.17 18.29
C ILE A 38 -3.64 2.84 16.97
N TYR A 39 -4.91 2.42 17.02
CA TYR A 39 -5.69 2.12 15.82
C TYR A 39 -6.05 3.39 15.05
N GLN A 40 -6.35 4.48 15.76
CA GLN A 40 -6.61 5.78 15.15
C GLN A 40 -5.38 6.31 14.40
N ARG A 41 -4.20 6.30 15.04
CA ARG A 41 -2.95 6.73 14.38
C ARG A 41 -2.61 5.91 13.14
N LYS A 42 -2.86 4.59 13.19
CA LYS A 42 -2.63 3.71 12.03
C LYS A 42 -3.58 4.04 10.89
N GLU A 43 -4.84 4.31 11.19
CA GLU A 43 -5.84 4.66 10.18
C GLU A 43 -5.58 6.04 9.57
N GLU A 44 -5.20 7.01 10.40
CA GLU A 44 -4.73 8.32 9.94
C GLU A 44 -3.51 8.20 9.02
N ALA A 45 -2.54 7.35 9.35
CA ALA A 45 -1.37 7.13 8.51
C ALA A 45 -1.73 6.54 7.14
N LYS A 46 -2.65 5.55 7.09
CA LYS A 46 -3.15 5.01 5.82
C LYS A 46 -3.89 6.06 5.01
N LEU A 47 -4.74 6.85 5.66
CA LEU A 47 -5.51 7.90 5.00
C LEU A 47 -4.60 8.99 4.43
N ASN A 48 -3.58 9.40 5.18
CA ASN A 48 -2.59 10.36 4.73
C ASN A 48 -1.80 9.83 3.54
N TRP A 49 -1.38 8.57 3.57
CA TRP A 49 -0.73 7.93 2.43
C TRP A 49 -1.65 7.90 1.19
N ALA A 50 -2.92 7.52 1.36
CA ALA A 50 -3.88 7.48 0.26
C ALA A 50 -4.09 8.86 -0.38
N ARG A 51 -4.21 9.92 0.43
CA ARG A 51 -4.28 11.31 -0.06
C ARG A 51 -3.04 11.70 -0.88
N GLN A 52 -1.85 11.39 -0.38
CA GLN A 52 -0.60 11.70 -1.08
C GLN A 52 -0.51 10.97 -2.42
N MET A 53 -0.82 9.68 -2.45
CA MET A 53 -0.82 8.91 -3.69
C MET A 53 -1.83 9.43 -4.70
N TRP A 54 -3.03 9.82 -4.23
CA TRP A 54 -4.02 10.43 -5.09
C TRP A 54 -3.51 11.72 -5.73
N GLN A 55 -2.88 12.61 -4.96
CA GLN A 55 -2.29 13.85 -5.47
C GLN A 55 -1.21 13.57 -6.52
N ILE A 56 -0.29 12.62 -6.27
CA ILE A 56 0.76 12.25 -7.23
C ILE A 56 0.16 11.79 -8.56
N VAL A 57 -0.90 10.99 -8.54
CA VAL A 57 -1.59 10.52 -9.75
C VAL A 57 -2.26 11.68 -10.49
N GLN A 58 -2.89 12.62 -9.77
CA GLN A 58 -3.49 13.79 -10.41
C GLN A 58 -2.42 14.70 -11.04
N ASP A 59 -1.31 14.93 -10.35
CA ASP A 59 -0.20 15.73 -10.87
C ASP A 59 0.40 15.13 -12.14
N GLN A 60 0.54 13.80 -12.19
CA GLN A 60 1.00 13.10 -13.39
C GLN A 60 -0.03 13.17 -14.53
N LYS A 61 -1.32 13.03 -14.22
CA LYS A 61 -2.40 13.16 -15.21
C LYS A 61 -2.41 14.56 -15.82
N ASN A 62 -2.25 15.60 -15.00
CA ASN A 62 -2.23 16.99 -15.45
C ASN A 62 -1.00 17.28 -16.32
N LYS A 63 0.18 16.74 -15.96
CA LYS A 63 1.42 16.87 -16.75
C LYS A 63 1.37 16.11 -18.08
N ASN A 64 0.70 14.95 -18.13
CA ASN A 64 0.56 14.16 -19.34
C ASN A 64 -0.53 14.69 -20.28
N SER A 65 -1.43 15.55 -19.82
CA SER A 65 -2.43 16.19 -20.67
C SER A 65 -1.84 17.24 -21.62
N GLU A 66 -0.58 17.65 -21.42
CA GLU A 66 0.18 18.53 -22.33
C GLU A 66 1.04 17.73 -23.34
N ASN A 67 1.30 16.45 -23.10
CA ASN A 67 2.10 15.59 -23.97
C ASN A 67 1.38 14.26 -24.22
N ASN A 68 0.67 14.18 -25.34
CA ASN A 68 -0.10 13.04 -25.80
C ASN A 68 0.78 11.77 -25.96
N THR A 69 0.98 11.00 -24.89
CA THR A 69 1.30 9.56 -24.93
C THR A 69 0.88 8.95 -23.59
N ILE A 70 -0.26 8.26 -23.58
CA ILE A 70 -0.72 7.47 -22.44
C ILE A 70 0.28 6.33 -22.23
N SER A 71 1.13 6.48 -21.23
CA SER A 71 1.78 5.37 -20.54
C SER A 71 1.29 5.45 -19.10
N LEU A 72 0.53 4.46 -18.62
CA LEU A 72 0.34 4.32 -17.17
C LEU A 72 1.73 4.15 -16.55
N PRO A 73 2.17 5.03 -15.64
CA PRO A 73 3.41 4.80 -14.91
C PRO A 73 3.09 3.88 -13.73
N PHE A 74 2.80 2.60 -13.99
CA PHE A 74 3.25 1.57 -13.07
C PHE A 74 4.76 1.43 -13.28
N GLY A 75 5.49 2.43 -12.80
CA GLY A 75 6.91 2.62 -13.07
C GLY A 75 7.51 3.54 -12.02
N GLN A 76 7.88 2.93 -10.89
CA GLN A 76 9.03 3.24 -10.03
C GLN A 76 9.41 4.73 -9.84
N VAL A 77 9.14 5.30 -8.66
CA VAL A 77 10.04 6.29 -8.07
C VAL A 77 10.00 6.23 -6.51
N ASP A 78 11.10 5.71 -5.94
CA ASP A 78 11.76 6.08 -4.67
C ASP A 78 11.26 5.70 -3.26
N GLN A 79 10.15 4.98 -3.08
CA GLN A 79 9.90 4.26 -1.80
C GLN A 79 10.17 2.75 -1.86
N VAL A 80 10.43 2.24 -3.07
CA VAL A 80 10.64 0.81 -3.32
C VAL A 80 12.02 0.35 -2.84
N ASN A 81 13.01 1.24 -2.72
CA ASN A 81 14.39 0.86 -2.39
C ASN A 81 14.55 0.38 -0.92
N HIS A 82 13.84 0.99 0.04
CA HIS A 82 13.91 0.54 1.44
C HIS A 82 13.21 -0.81 1.65
N ASN A 83 12.04 -1.00 1.04
CA ASN A 83 11.32 -2.27 1.08
C ASN A 83 11.98 -3.37 0.22
N GLN A 84 12.68 -3.03 -0.86
CA GLN A 84 13.47 -3.99 -1.65
C GLN A 84 14.68 -4.49 -0.88
N ASN A 85 15.39 -3.61 -0.18
CA ASN A 85 16.51 -4.01 0.67
C ASN A 85 16.03 -4.89 1.82
N PHE A 86 14.92 -4.53 2.48
CA PHE A 86 14.33 -5.35 3.54
C PHE A 86 13.88 -6.73 3.03
N ASN A 87 13.16 -6.79 1.90
CA ASN A 87 12.74 -8.07 1.31
C ASN A 87 13.92 -8.89 0.78
N GLY A 88 14.96 -8.24 0.26
CA GLY A 88 16.20 -8.89 -0.19
C GLY A 88 16.97 -9.49 0.97
N ASP A 89 17.13 -8.75 2.07
CA ASP A 89 17.77 -9.24 3.29
C ASP A 89 16.96 -10.37 3.94
N LEU A 90 15.63 -10.24 3.97
CA LEU A 90 14.75 -11.30 4.48
C LEU A 90 14.86 -12.58 3.63
N LYS A 91 14.87 -12.45 2.29
CA LYS A 91 15.07 -13.58 1.38
C LYS A 91 16.43 -14.24 1.62
N ARG A 92 17.48 -13.45 1.79
CA ARG A 92 18.84 -13.96 2.07
C ARG A 92 18.92 -14.67 3.43
N GLN A 93 18.17 -14.22 4.43
CA GLN A 93 18.06 -14.91 5.72
C GLN A 93 17.35 -16.26 5.57
N LEU A 94 16.24 -16.30 4.82
CA LEU A 94 15.51 -17.54 4.54
C LEU A 94 16.38 -18.57 3.79
N ASP A 95 17.11 -18.13 2.76
CA ASP A 95 17.99 -19.01 1.98
C ASP A 95 19.12 -19.59 2.87
N LYS A 96 19.69 -18.78 3.78
CA LYS A 96 20.69 -19.26 4.76
C LYS A 96 20.12 -20.27 5.75
N LEU A 97 18.94 -20.00 6.31
CA LEU A 97 18.27 -20.91 7.23
C LEU A 97 17.93 -22.24 6.54
N GLN A 98 17.45 -22.19 5.30
CA GLN A 98 17.17 -23.39 4.52
C GLN A 98 18.44 -24.20 4.24
N ALA A 99 19.55 -23.54 3.90
CA ALA A 99 20.82 -24.21 3.69
C ALA A 99 21.32 -24.88 4.98
N GLN A 100 21.20 -24.22 6.14
CA GLN A 100 21.56 -24.79 7.43
C GLN A 100 20.72 -26.01 7.81
N LEU A 101 19.40 -25.95 7.56
CA LEU A 101 18.52 -27.11 7.80
C LEU A 101 18.88 -28.28 6.90
N ASN A 102 19.15 -28.04 5.62
CA ASN A 102 19.57 -29.08 4.68
C ASN A 102 20.93 -29.66 5.09
N GLN A 103 21.88 -28.82 5.50
CA GLN A 103 23.19 -29.26 5.98
C GLN A 103 23.06 -30.13 7.23
N ALA A 104 22.31 -29.67 8.24
CA ALA A 104 22.07 -30.44 9.46
C ALA A 104 21.35 -31.76 9.17
N ALA A 105 20.42 -31.79 8.20
CA ALA A 105 19.77 -33.02 7.77
C ALA A 105 20.75 -34.02 7.12
N MET A 106 21.67 -33.53 6.27
CA MET A 106 22.70 -34.36 5.66
C MET A 106 23.73 -34.86 6.69
N GLU A 107 24.18 -34.02 7.61
CA GLU A 107 25.09 -34.40 8.69
C GLU A 107 24.47 -35.48 9.59
N ARG A 108 23.18 -35.36 9.92
CA ARG A 108 22.47 -36.39 10.68
C ARG A 108 22.31 -37.70 9.92
N PHE A 109 22.15 -37.66 8.59
CA PHE A 109 22.08 -38.86 7.77
C PHE A 109 23.44 -39.57 7.62
N GLN A 110 24.55 -38.83 7.69
CA GLN A 110 25.91 -39.40 7.64
C GLN A 110 26.40 -39.97 8.99
N LEU A 111 25.76 -39.58 10.10
CA LEU A 111 26.05 -40.05 11.44
C LEU A 111 25.16 -41.24 11.88
N GLN A 112 24.28 -41.73 11.00
CA GLN A 112 23.51 -42.97 11.17
C GLN A 112 24.12 -44.10 10.35
#